data_AF-A0A7S1ZWH5-F1
#
_entry.id   AF-A0A7S1ZWH5-F1
#
_cell.length_a   1.000
_cell.length_b   1.000
_cell.length_c   1.000
_cell.angle_alpha   90.00
_cell.angle_beta   90.00
_cell.angle_gamma   90.00
#
_symmetry.space_group_name_H-M   'P 1'
#
loop_
_entity.id
_entity.type
_entity.pdbx_description
1 polymer ?
#
loop_
_entity_poly.entity_id
_entity_poly.type
_entity_poly.pdbx_seq_one_letter_code
_entity_poly.pdbx_strand_id
1 'polypeptide(L)'
;GDDAAGDDGGVGRRSFLSGALTTAMTLAANPSLAVAAASDPATVAAAASYPTFTSDLSWPLGKVAFSLLPLAGTSSRRATVQETIIPHRIWTHDQIQGVVNVNVPVRQTVIKLSEEAGGGLWVHNPVAPTPQLMRMMR
;
A
#
# COMPACT_ATOMS: atom_id res chain seq x y z
N GLY A 1 -4.34 -61.27 51.73
CA GLY A 1 -5.66 -61.09 51.12
C GLY A 1 -5.51 -59.92 50.20
N ASP A 2 -5.53 -60.22 48.91
CA ASP A 2 -5.43 -59.28 47.80
C ASP A 2 -6.56 -58.25 47.77
N ASP A 3 -6.34 -57.28 46.86
CA ASP A 3 -7.31 -56.39 46.19
C ASP A 3 -7.70 -55.08 46.90
N ALA A 4 -7.86 -53.92 46.26
CA ALA A 4 -7.45 -53.32 44.99
C ALA A 4 -8.14 -51.93 44.95
N ALA A 5 -7.61 -51.01 44.15
CA ALA A 5 -8.23 -49.76 43.66
C ALA A 5 -8.42 -48.61 44.70
N GLY A 6 -8.24 -47.35 44.36
CA GLY A 6 -7.98 -46.71 43.08
C GLY A 6 -7.69 -45.21 43.33
N ASP A 7 -6.85 -44.67 42.45
CA ASP A 7 -6.50 -43.27 42.25
C ASP A 7 -7.75 -42.41 41.97
N ASP A 8 -7.74 -41.15 42.44
CA ASP A 8 -8.36 -40.03 41.72
C ASP A 8 -7.89 -38.68 42.30
N GLY A 9 -6.83 -38.15 41.69
CA GLY A 9 -6.89 -36.88 40.95
C GLY A 9 -7.51 -35.65 41.62
N GLY A 10 -6.66 -34.76 42.14
CA GLY A 10 -7.07 -33.44 42.60
C GLY A 10 -5.98 -32.36 42.56
N VAL A 11 -5.15 -32.33 41.51
CA VAL A 11 -4.13 -31.27 41.34
C VAL A 11 -4.81 -29.94 41.00
N GLY A 12 -4.94 -29.10 42.02
CA GLY A 12 -5.54 -27.78 41.93
C GLY A 12 -4.79 -26.86 40.96
N ARG A 13 -5.54 -26.25 40.05
CA ARG A 13 -5.18 -25.27 39.00
C ARG A 13 -4.52 -23.96 39.49
N ARG A 14 -4.01 -23.92 40.72
CA ARG A 14 -3.40 -22.73 41.36
C ARG A 14 -1.87 -22.77 41.43
N SER A 15 -1.22 -23.83 40.96
CA SER A 15 0.24 -24.01 41.09
C SER A 15 1.07 -23.63 39.85
N PHE A 16 0.47 -23.04 38.81
CA PHE A 16 1.18 -22.74 37.56
C PHE A 16 1.51 -21.26 37.33
N LEU A 17 1.27 -20.38 38.30
CA LEU A 17 1.56 -18.94 38.19
C LEU A 17 2.83 -18.48 38.92
N SER A 18 3.64 -19.40 39.46
CA SER A 18 4.84 -19.04 40.24
C SER A 18 6.18 -19.46 39.61
N GLY A 19 6.18 -20.03 38.40
CA GLY A 19 7.34 -20.75 37.86
C GLY A 19 8.01 -20.22 36.59
N ALA A 20 7.68 -19.03 36.09
CA ALA A 20 8.22 -18.55 34.82
C ALA A 20 8.68 -17.07 34.86
N LEU A 21 9.15 -16.59 36.01
CA LEU A 21 9.75 -15.25 36.13
C LEU A 21 11.28 -15.25 36.21
N THR A 22 11.96 -16.39 35.99
CA THR A 22 13.41 -16.50 36.28
C THR A 22 14.29 -16.97 35.11
N THR A 23 13.77 -16.93 33.87
CA THR A 23 14.57 -17.15 32.64
C THR A 23 14.41 -15.97 31.67
N ALA A 24 14.49 -14.74 32.17
CA ALA A 24 14.48 -13.53 31.36
C ALA A 24 15.65 -12.59 31.72
N MET A 25 16.81 -13.17 32.00
CA MET A 25 18.06 -12.44 32.24
C MET A 25 19.20 -13.14 31.50
N THR A 26 19.19 -13.04 30.16
CA THR A 26 20.38 -12.96 29.27
C THR A 26 19.93 -13.16 27.81
N LEU A 27 19.35 -12.13 27.21
CA LEU A 27 19.47 -11.91 25.76
C LEU A 27 19.42 -10.42 25.42
N ALA A 28 20.18 -9.63 26.18
CA ALA A 28 20.56 -8.28 25.81
C ALA A 28 21.95 -8.34 25.17
N ALA A 29 22.01 -8.53 23.85
CA ALA A 29 23.12 -8.11 22.98
C ALA A 29 22.91 -8.61 21.54
N ASN A 30 21.96 -8.01 20.80
CA ASN A 30 22.10 -7.82 19.35
C ASN A 30 20.97 -6.88 18.86
N PRO A 31 21.27 -5.64 18.47
CA PRO A 31 20.24 -4.72 17.96
C PRO A 31 19.80 -5.01 16.52
N SER A 32 20.21 -6.13 15.91
CA SER A 32 20.00 -6.42 14.48
C SER A 32 18.91 -7.46 14.16
N LEU A 33 18.12 -7.93 15.14
CA LEU A 33 17.09 -8.95 14.91
C LEU A 33 15.64 -8.50 15.18
N ALA A 34 15.41 -7.21 15.41
CA ALA A 34 14.06 -6.64 15.54
C ALA A 34 13.63 -5.87 14.27
N VAL A 35 13.69 -6.51 13.10
CA VAL A 35 13.04 -6.01 11.88
C VAL A 35 12.26 -7.15 11.24
N ALA A 36 11.27 -7.66 11.98
CA ALA A 36 10.23 -8.53 11.45
C ALA A 36 8.94 -8.33 12.25
N ALA A 37 8.58 -7.07 12.50
CA ALA A 37 7.25 -6.70 12.94
C ALA A 37 6.63 -5.87 11.83
N ALA A 38 5.63 -6.45 11.18
CA ALA A 38 4.71 -5.89 10.19
C ALA A 38 5.04 -4.44 9.77
N SER A 39 5.57 -4.29 8.56
CA SER A 39 5.53 -3.02 7.85
C SER A 39 4.07 -2.64 7.65
N ASP A 40 3.53 -1.88 8.60
CA ASP A 40 2.26 -1.20 8.47
C ASP A 40 2.36 -0.32 7.21
N PRO A 41 1.48 -0.48 6.21
CA PRO A 41 1.54 0.30 4.98
C PRO A 41 1.43 1.82 5.24
N ALA A 42 0.95 2.21 6.43
CA ALA A 42 0.95 3.59 6.89
C ALA A 42 2.36 4.15 7.14
N THR A 43 3.33 3.33 7.58
CA THR A 43 4.68 3.79 7.92
C THR A 43 5.56 3.99 6.69
N VAL A 44 5.33 3.21 5.62
CA VAL A 44 6.06 3.39 4.34
C VAL A 44 5.58 4.66 3.60
N ALA A 45 4.32 5.05 3.77
CA ALA A 45 3.78 6.29 3.22
C ALA A 45 4.34 7.57 3.89
N ALA A 46 4.94 7.45 5.08
CA ALA A 46 5.35 8.57 5.91
C ALA A 46 6.71 9.21 5.54
N ALA A 47 7.48 8.62 4.62
CA ALA A 47 8.83 9.09 4.28
C ALA A 47 8.92 9.94 3.00
N ALA A 48 7.79 10.40 2.46
CA ALA A 48 7.83 11.34 1.34
C ALA A 48 8.23 12.74 1.88
N SER A 49 9.47 13.15 1.59
CA SER A 49 9.93 14.51 1.85
C SER A 49 9.24 15.46 0.88
N TYR A 50 8.12 16.03 1.31
CA TYR A 50 7.47 17.11 0.56
C TYR A 50 8.15 18.44 0.88
N PRO A 51 8.42 19.29 -0.12
CA PRO A 51 8.94 20.63 0.14
C PRO A 51 7.94 21.40 1.02
N THR A 52 8.46 22.19 1.97
CA THR A 52 7.63 23.09 2.75
C THR A 52 7.02 24.14 1.83
N PHE A 53 5.72 24.35 1.91
CA PHE A 53 5.04 25.36 1.11
C PHE A 53 5.45 26.76 1.58
N THR A 54 6.08 27.53 0.69
CA THR A 54 6.54 28.89 0.93
C THR A 54 5.80 29.88 0.01
N SER A 55 5.80 31.17 0.35
CA SER A 55 5.04 32.18 -0.38
C SER A 55 5.51 32.39 -1.82
N ASP A 56 6.77 32.11 -2.12
CA ASP A 56 7.35 32.11 -3.48
C ASP A 56 6.79 30.99 -4.37
N LEU A 57 6.23 29.93 -3.79
CA LEU A 57 5.51 28.87 -4.52
C LEU A 57 4.03 29.21 -4.74
N SER A 58 3.57 30.38 -4.27
CA SER A 58 2.17 30.78 -4.41
C SER A 58 1.89 31.30 -5.82
N TRP A 59 1.06 30.58 -6.58
CA TRP A 59 0.57 30.99 -7.88
C TRP A 59 -0.96 31.16 -7.84
N PRO A 60 -1.48 32.36 -7.48
CA PRO A 60 -2.90 32.57 -7.22
C PRO A 60 -3.77 32.54 -8.49
N LEU A 61 -3.16 32.45 -9.67
CA LEU A 61 -3.85 32.39 -10.96
C LEU A 61 -4.85 31.25 -11.04
N GLY A 62 -4.62 30.15 -10.30
CA GLY A 62 -5.54 29.02 -10.27
C GLY A 62 -6.96 29.40 -9.81
N LYS A 63 -7.12 30.27 -8.82
CA LYS A 63 -8.45 30.68 -8.32
C LYS A 63 -9.27 31.40 -9.40
N VAL A 64 -8.62 32.23 -10.19
CA VAL A 64 -9.25 32.99 -11.27
C VAL A 64 -9.43 32.11 -12.52
N ALA A 65 -8.42 31.34 -12.89
CA ALA A 65 -8.45 30.46 -14.05
C ALA A 65 -9.52 29.37 -13.90
N PHE A 66 -9.55 28.60 -12.81
CA PHE A 66 -10.50 27.51 -12.64
C PHE A 66 -11.94 27.97 -12.35
N SER A 67 -12.16 29.23 -11.95
CA SER A 67 -13.51 29.80 -11.82
C SER A 67 -14.15 30.12 -13.17
N LEU A 68 -13.36 30.29 -14.23
CA LEU A 68 -13.82 30.72 -15.54
C LEU A 68 -13.83 29.60 -16.58
N LEU A 69 -13.08 28.52 -16.36
CA LEU A 69 -13.13 27.35 -17.23
C LEU A 69 -14.32 26.45 -16.83
N PRO A 70 -15.29 26.19 -17.73
CA PRO A 70 -16.27 25.14 -17.50
C PRO A 70 -15.53 23.81 -17.38
N LEU A 71 -15.38 23.34 -16.15
CA LEU A 71 -14.80 22.03 -15.88
C LEU A 71 -15.65 21.01 -16.62
N ALA A 72 -15.03 20.23 -17.51
CA ALA A 72 -15.69 19.08 -18.11
C ALA A 72 -16.23 18.24 -16.95
N GLY A 73 -17.55 18.06 -16.91
CA GLY A 73 -18.28 17.69 -15.70
C GLY A 73 -17.60 16.57 -14.90
N THR A 74 -17.66 16.70 -13.58
CA THR A 74 -17.17 15.72 -12.59
C THR A 74 -17.74 14.31 -12.78
N SER A 75 -18.75 14.15 -13.64
CA SER A 75 -19.42 12.89 -14.00
C SER A 75 -19.12 12.37 -15.42
N SER A 76 -18.11 12.92 -16.11
CA SER A 76 -17.71 12.43 -17.44
C SER A 76 -17.16 10.99 -17.36
N ARG A 77 -17.73 10.08 -18.16
CA ARG A 77 -17.26 8.69 -18.26
C ARG A 77 -15.86 8.67 -18.87
N ARG A 78 -14.87 8.17 -18.13
CA ARG A 78 -13.49 7.97 -18.60
C ARG A 78 -13.26 6.49 -18.84
N ALA A 79 -13.26 6.08 -20.11
CA ALA A 79 -12.80 4.75 -20.48
C ALA A 79 -11.28 4.69 -20.32
N THR A 80 -10.78 3.57 -19.81
CA THR A 80 -9.36 3.24 -19.83
C THR A 80 -9.09 2.31 -21.01
N VAL A 81 -8.17 2.69 -21.89
CA VAL A 81 -7.71 1.85 -22.98
C VAL A 81 -6.40 1.21 -22.56
N GLN A 82 -6.35 -0.12 -22.52
CA GLN A 82 -5.12 -0.86 -22.24
C GLN A 82 -4.49 -1.31 -23.56
N GLU A 83 -3.19 -1.11 -23.69
CA GLU A 83 -2.37 -1.63 -24.77
C GLU A 83 -1.22 -2.47 -24.18
N THR A 84 -1.03 -3.66 -24.74
CA THR A 84 0.05 -4.57 -24.32
C THR A 84 1.26 -4.34 -25.21
N ILE A 85 2.33 -3.78 -24.65
CA ILE A 85 3.57 -3.50 -25.38
C ILE A 85 4.45 -4.74 -25.43
N ILE A 86 4.61 -5.41 -24.28
CA ILE A 86 5.30 -6.70 -24.17
C ILE A 86 4.40 -7.64 -23.36
N PRO A 87 3.97 -8.78 -23.92
CA PRO A 87 3.14 -9.74 -23.21
C PRO A 87 3.72 -10.09 -21.83
N HIS A 88 2.87 -10.07 -20.81
CA HIS A 88 3.21 -10.42 -19.43
C HIS A 88 4.28 -9.54 -18.76
N ARG A 89 4.69 -8.41 -19.38
CA ARG A 89 5.80 -7.58 -18.91
C ARG A 89 5.50 -6.08 -18.90
N ILE A 90 4.95 -5.53 -19.98
CA ILE A 90 4.76 -4.08 -20.14
C ILE A 90 3.40 -3.78 -20.75
N TRP A 91 2.68 -2.86 -20.11
CA TRP A 91 1.37 -2.37 -20.53
C TRP A 91 1.29 -0.86 -20.43
N THR A 92 0.50 -0.24 -21.31
CA THR A 92 0.12 1.17 -21.24
C THR A 92 -1.39 1.26 -21.00
N HIS A 93 -1.79 2.26 -20.21
CA HIS A 93 -3.19 2.55 -19.91
C HIS A 93 -3.45 4.03 -20.18
N ASP A 94 -4.31 4.32 -21.15
CA ASP A 94 -4.64 5.69 -21.54
C ASP A 94 -6.03 6.06 -21.00
N GLN A 95 -6.11 7.23 -20.37
CA GLN A 95 -7.36 7.87 -19.99
C GLN A 95 -7.42 9.28 -20.57
N ILE A 96 -8.51 9.62 -21.27
CA ILE A 96 -8.72 10.97 -21.77
C ILE A 96 -9.05 11.90 -20.60
N GLN A 97 -8.24 12.96 -20.48
CA GLN A 97 -8.48 14.08 -19.58
C GLN A 97 -8.97 15.29 -20.37
N GLY A 98 -10.24 15.64 -20.18
CA GLY A 98 -10.84 16.82 -20.76
C GLY A 98 -10.83 18.01 -19.80
N VAL A 99 -10.48 19.20 -20.29
CA VAL A 99 -10.75 20.49 -19.64
C VAL A 99 -11.34 21.41 -20.69
N VAL A 100 -12.56 21.94 -20.48
CA VAL A 100 -13.29 22.78 -21.45
C VAL A 100 -13.44 22.09 -22.82
N ASN A 101 -12.63 22.47 -23.80
CA ASN A 101 -12.67 22.03 -25.20
C ASN A 101 -11.41 21.26 -25.63
N VAL A 102 -10.50 20.97 -24.69
CA VAL A 102 -9.29 20.18 -24.97
C VAL A 102 -9.42 18.80 -24.36
N ASN A 103 -9.10 17.78 -25.15
CA ASN A 103 -9.01 16.38 -24.73
C ASN A 103 -7.54 15.96 -24.82
N VAL A 104 -6.94 15.67 -23.66
CA VAL A 104 -5.54 15.26 -23.56
C VAL A 104 -5.49 13.79 -23.15
N PRO A 105 -4.86 12.90 -23.93
CA PRO A 105 -4.59 11.55 -23.46
C PRO A 105 -3.54 11.59 -22.36
N VAL A 106 -3.85 11.02 -21.20
CA VAL A 106 -2.86 10.79 -20.13
C VAL A 106 -2.58 9.30 -20.06
N ARG A 107 -1.29 8.96 -20.18
CA ARG A 107 -0.79 7.60 -20.26
C ARG A 107 -0.10 7.18 -18.99
N GLN A 108 -0.55 6.08 -18.41
CA GLN A 108 0.18 5.32 -17.40
C GLN A 108 0.93 4.17 -18.07
N THR A 109 2.19 3.96 -17.69
CA THR A 109 2.97 2.78 -18.10
C THR A 109 3.17 1.87 -16.90
N VAL A 110 2.89 0.58 -17.07
CA VAL A 110 3.04 -0.45 -16.03
C VAL A 110 4.08 -1.46 -16.50
N ILE A 111 5.08 -1.71 -15.65
CA ILE A 111 6.13 -2.70 -15.89
C ILE A 111 6.10 -3.73 -14.76
N LYS A 112 6.03 -5.00 -15.10
CA LYS A 112 6.21 -6.09 -14.13
C LYS A 112 7.70 -6.24 -13.81
N LEU A 113 8.06 -6.09 -12.54
CA LEU A 113 9.44 -6.25 -12.08
C LEU A 113 9.78 -7.73 -11.88
N SER A 114 11.05 -8.07 -12.07
CA SER A 114 11.57 -9.41 -11.74
C SER A 114 11.57 -9.64 -10.23
N GLU A 115 11.60 -10.90 -9.82
CA GLU A 115 11.71 -11.26 -8.39
C GLU A 115 13.01 -10.74 -7.78
N GLU A 116 14.12 -10.77 -8.54
CA GLU A 116 15.41 -10.20 -8.14
C GLU A 116 15.32 -8.70 -7.82
N ALA A 117 14.46 -7.96 -8.52
CA ALA A 117 14.20 -6.54 -8.30
C ALA A 117 13.14 -6.27 -7.23
N GLY A 118 12.64 -7.31 -6.53
CA GLY A 118 11.61 -7.21 -5.50
C GLY A 118 10.19 -7.55 -5.96
N GLY A 119 10.00 -7.91 -7.25
CA GLY A 119 8.71 -8.29 -7.82
C GLY A 119 7.70 -7.13 -7.91
N GLY A 120 6.42 -7.48 -8.11
CA GLY A 120 5.34 -6.49 -8.20
C GLY A 120 5.30 -5.71 -9.52
N LEU A 121 4.70 -4.52 -9.45
CA LEU A 121 4.48 -3.62 -10.59
C LEU A 121 5.14 -2.26 -10.33
N TRP A 122 5.95 -1.81 -11.27
CA TRP A 122 6.36 -0.42 -11.36
C TRP A 122 5.37 0.35 -12.23
N VAL A 123 4.86 1.47 -11.70
CA VAL A 123 3.83 2.28 -12.35
C VAL A 123 4.38 3.68 -12.57
N HIS A 124 4.51 4.07 -13.84
CA HIS A 124 4.90 5.41 -14.24
C HIS A 124 3.68 6.22 -14.66
N ASN A 125 3.63 7.48 -14.23
CA ASN A 125 2.56 8.44 -14.51
C ASN A 125 1.16 7.86 -14.22
N PRO A 126 0.86 7.51 -12.95
CA PRO A 126 -0.40 6.86 -12.60
C PRO A 126 -1.60 7.70 -13.02
N VAL A 127 -2.59 7.05 -13.63
CA VAL A 127 -3.88 7.67 -14.00
C VAL A 127 -4.93 7.39 -12.91
N ALA A 128 -6.14 7.94 -13.06
CA ALA A 128 -7.18 7.79 -12.04
C ALA A 128 -7.52 6.30 -11.81
N PRO A 129 -7.66 5.86 -10.54
CA PRO A 129 -7.91 4.46 -10.19
C PRO A 129 -9.38 4.07 -10.40
N THR A 130 -9.83 4.08 -11.66
CA THR A 130 -11.19 3.67 -12.01
C THR A 130 -11.38 2.17 -11.74
N PRO A 131 -12.61 1.69 -11.44
CA PRO A 131 -12.85 0.26 -11.27
C PRO A 131 -12.43 -0.59 -12.48
N GLN A 132 -12.45 -0.01 -13.69
CA GLN A 132 -11.96 -0.65 -14.91
C GLN A 132 -10.44 -0.86 -14.85
N LEU A 133 -9.68 0.19 -14.55
CA LEU A 133 -8.23 0.10 -14.40
C LEU A 133 -7.83 -0.86 -13.27
N MET A 134 -8.52 -0.80 -12.13
CA MET A 134 -8.22 -1.68 -11.00
C MET A 134 -8.44 -3.17 -11.32
N ARG A 135 -9.32 -3.50 -12.27
CA ARG A 135 -9.46 -4.89 -12.76
C ARG A 135 -8.33 -5.29 -13.71
N MET A 136 -7.80 -4.35 -14.48
CA MET A 136 -6.67 -4.56 -15.40
C MET A 136 -5.34 -4.74 -14.65
N MET A 137 -5.21 -4.16 -13.45
CA MET A 137 -4.00 -4.18 -12.64
C MET A 137 -3.92 -5.34 -11.63
N ARG A 138 -4.89 -6.25 -11.65
CA ARG A 138 -4.93 -7.46 -10.82
C ARG A 138 -4.45 -8.66 -11.62
#